data_AF-A0A929W423-F1
#
_entry.id   AF-A0A929W423-F1
#
_cell.length_a   1.000
_cell.length_b   1.000
_cell.length_c   1.000
_cell.angle_alpha   90.00
_cell.angle_beta   90.00
_cell.angle_gamma   90.00
#
_symmetry.space_group_name_H-M   'P 1'
#
loop_
_entity.id
_entity.type
_entity.pdbx_description
1 polymer ?
#
loop_
_entity_poly.entity_id
_entity_poly.type
_entity_poly.pdbx_seq_one_letter_code
_entity_poly.pdbx_strand_id
1 'polypeptide(L)'
;PDLLNVSLYAGTFAGRNPAVSALELQDTYERLDRALGTIIQSVEAKVGKGRVLFTLAGTGTFDREQADDERYRFPGGVFDMRRAVSLLNIYLANLYGKGNYIETTLGTEIFFNRRLIRAAHRFRGVAASCRRFLVRPFGCQDRHHGA
;
A
#
# COMPACT_ATOMS: atom_id res chain seq x y z
N PRO A 1 -20.68 -5.12 -28.98
CA PRO A 1 -20.14 -4.02 -28.17
C PRO A 1 -18.65 -4.26 -28.01
N ASP A 2 -17.82 -3.30 -28.42
CA ASP A 2 -16.36 -3.46 -28.43
C ASP A 2 -15.74 -2.76 -27.23
N LEU A 3 -14.65 -3.32 -26.70
CA LEU A 3 -13.95 -2.80 -25.53
C LEU A 3 -12.51 -2.47 -25.90
N LEU A 4 -12.07 -1.26 -25.57
CA LEU A 4 -10.68 -0.84 -25.67
C LEU A 4 -10.19 -0.43 -24.28
N ASN A 5 -9.09 -1.04 -23.84
CA ASN A 5 -8.44 -0.68 -22.58
C ASN A 5 -7.09 -0.01 -22.87
N VAL A 6 -6.83 1.13 -22.24
CA VAL A 6 -5.60 1.91 -22.41
C VAL A 6 -5.04 2.22 -21.03
N SER A 7 -3.82 1.76 -20.77
CA SER A 7 -3.11 2.04 -19.52
C SER A 7 -2.07 3.12 -19.77
N LEU A 8 -2.20 4.25 -19.06
CA LEU A 8 -1.24 5.36 -19.10
C LEU A 8 -0.48 5.39 -17.78
N TYR A 9 0.85 5.47 -17.85
CA TYR A 9 1.72 5.52 -16.69
C TYR A 9 2.37 6.90 -16.55
N ALA A 10 2.01 7.60 -15.48
CA ALA A 10 2.63 8.86 -15.06
C ALA A 10 3.42 8.61 -13.76
N GLY A 11 4.58 7.97 -13.92
CA GLY A 11 5.48 7.67 -12.80
C GLY A 11 6.34 8.85 -12.37
N THR A 12 7.14 8.63 -11.33
CA THR A 12 8.14 9.59 -10.86
C THR A 12 9.22 9.83 -11.90
N PHE A 13 9.66 11.09 -12.03
CA PHE A 13 10.74 11.46 -12.95
C PHE A 13 12.05 10.79 -12.53
N ALA A 14 12.58 9.90 -13.37
CA ALA A 14 13.84 9.18 -13.14
C ALA A 14 13.91 8.41 -11.80
N GLY A 15 12.77 7.97 -11.26
CA GLY A 15 12.70 7.30 -9.95
C GLY A 15 13.02 8.22 -8.76
N ARG A 16 13.04 9.55 -8.96
CA ARG A 16 13.27 10.52 -7.90
C ARG A 16 12.01 10.74 -7.07
N ASN A 17 12.21 11.18 -5.83
CA ASN A 17 11.12 11.46 -4.90
C ASN A 17 10.15 12.52 -5.50
N PRO A 18 8.83 12.26 -5.52
CA PRO A 18 7.81 13.21 -5.99
C PRO A 18 7.90 14.59 -5.32
N ALA A 19 8.37 14.65 -4.07
CA ALA A 19 8.57 15.89 -3.31
C ALA A 19 9.70 16.77 -3.85
N VAL A 20 10.73 16.14 -4.44
CA VAL A 20 11.91 16.82 -5.00
C VAL A 20 11.68 17.17 -6.48
N SER A 21 10.73 16.49 -7.13
CA SER A 21 10.41 16.63 -8.56
C SER A 21 8.97 17.10 -8.78
N ALA A 22 8.47 17.96 -7.90
CA ALA A 22 7.08 18.44 -7.92
C ALA A 22 6.74 19.18 -9.22
N LEU A 23 7.70 19.92 -9.79
CA LEU A 23 7.51 20.66 -11.04
C LEU A 23 7.43 19.70 -12.24
N GLU A 24 8.30 18.70 -12.30
CA GLU A 24 8.29 17.67 -13.34
C GLU A 24 7.05 16.78 -13.25
N LEU A 25 6.61 16.48 -12.03
CA LEU A 25 5.37 15.76 -11.79
C LEU A 25 4.17 16.57 -12.29
N GLN A 26 4.14 17.88 -12.01
CA GLN A 26 3.11 18.76 -12.54
C GLN A 26 3.10 18.77 -14.08
N ASP A 27 4.25 18.93 -14.75
CA ASP A 27 4.34 18.85 -16.22
C ASP A 27 3.87 17.49 -16.75
N THR A 28 4.21 16.41 -16.06
CA THR A 28 3.78 15.05 -16.43
C THR A 28 2.25 14.92 -16.38
N TYR A 29 1.61 15.42 -15.32
CA TYR A 29 0.15 15.40 -15.19
C TYR A 29 -0.54 16.36 -16.18
N GLU A 30 0.06 17.52 -16.49
CA GLU A 30 -0.45 18.42 -17.53
C GLU A 30 -0.43 17.75 -18.92
N ARG A 31 0.65 17.04 -19.25
CA ARG A 31 0.75 16.27 -20.50
C ARG A 31 -0.24 15.11 -20.53
N LEU A 32 -0.43 14.44 -19.40
CA LEU A 32 -1.40 13.35 -19.27
C LEU A 32 -2.83 13.85 -19.53
N ASP A 33 -3.20 15.00 -18.98
CA ASP A 33 -4.52 15.61 -19.20
C ASP A 33 -4.75 15.93 -20.69
N ARG A 34 -3.77 16.57 -21.35
CA ARG A 34 -3.83 16.84 -22.79
C ARG A 34 -3.94 15.56 -23.63
N ALA A 35 -3.22 14.51 -23.24
CA ALA A 35 -3.30 13.21 -23.92
C ALA A 35 -4.69 12.57 -23.76
N LEU A 36 -5.27 12.59 -22.55
CA LEU A 36 -6.63 12.10 -22.31
C LEU A 36 -7.65 12.89 -23.13
N GLY A 37 -7.55 14.22 -23.16
CA GLY A 37 -8.40 15.07 -24.00
C GLY A 37 -8.32 14.68 -25.49
N THR A 38 -7.12 14.43 -25.99
CA THR A 38 -6.89 14.02 -27.39
C THR A 38 -7.51 12.64 -27.68
N ILE A 39 -7.37 11.68 -26.76
CA ILE A 39 -7.97 10.34 -26.89
C ILE A 39 -9.50 10.45 -26.93
N ILE A 40 -10.09 11.16 -25.98
CA ILE A 40 -11.55 11.33 -25.90
C ILE A 40 -12.07 11.98 -27.18
N GLN A 41 -11.48 13.09 -27.62
CA GLN A 41 -11.89 13.79 -28.85
C GLN A 41 -11.75 12.90 -30.09
N SER A 42 -10.65 12.15 -30.21
CA SER A 42 -10.41 11.26 -31.34
C SER A 42 -11.43 10.11 -31.39
N VAL A 43 -11.79 9.56 -30.23
CA VAL A 43 -12.78 8.49 -30.11
C VAL A 43 -14.18 9.02 -30.41
N GLU A 44 -14.56 10.18 -29.86
CA GLU A 44 -15.85 10.82 -30.15
C GLU A 44 -15.99 11.17 -31.64
N ALA A 45 -14.91 11.65 -32.28
CA ALA A 45 -14.92 11.97 -33.71
C ALA A 45 -15.09 10.73 -34.60
N LYS A 46 -14.54 9.57 -34.19
CA LYS A 46 -14.64 8.32 -34.96
C LYS A 46 -15.96 7.58 -34.75
N VAL A 47 -16.44 7.51 -33.51
CA VAL A 47 -17.59 6.65 -33.14
C VAL A 47 -18.89 7.46 -33.04
N GLY A 48 -18.80 8.77 -32.79
CA GLY A 48 -19.92 9.67 -32.56
C GLY A 48 -20.24 9.85 -31.07
N LYS A 49 -20.59 11.09 -30.68
CA LYS A 49 -20.96 11.43 -29.30
C LYS A 49 -22.18 10.61 -28.83
N GLY A 50 -22.14 10.16 -27.58
CA GLY A 50 -23.22 9.37 -26.96
C GLY A 50 -23.19 7.86 -27.28
N ARG A 51 -22.21 7.39 -28.06
CA ARG A 51 -22.03 5.96 -28.39
C ARG A 51 -20.84 5.31 -27.68
N VAL A 52 -20.21 6.03 -26.75
CA VAL A 52 -18.98 5.60 -26.06
C VAL A 52 -19.15 5.83 -24.56
N LEU A 53 -18.77 4.83 -23.76
CA LEU A 53 -18.66 4.93 -22.31
C LEU A 53 -17.17 4.97 -21.94
N PHE A 54 -16.75 6.04 -21.26
CA PHE A 54 -15.39 6.15 -20.72
C PHE A 54 -15.39 5.78 -19.24
N THR A 55 -14.44 4.94 -18.83
CA THR A 55 -14.20 4.60 -17.41
C THR A 55 -12.75 4.88 -17.09
N LEU A 56 -12.50 5.65 -16.03
CA LEU A 56 -11.16 5.98 -15.56
C LEU A 56 -10.90 5.30 -14.22
N ALA A 57 -9.78 4.58 -14.12
CA ALA A 57 -9.30 3.98 -12.88
C ALA A 57 -7.82 4.33 -12.70
N GLY A 58 -7.48 4.88 -11.54
CA GLY A 58 -6.09 5.19 -11.17
C GLY A 58 -5.57 4.24 -10.11
N THR A 59 -4.29 3.88 -10.19
CA THR A 59 -3.58 3.21 -9.09
C THR A 59 -2.93 4.28 -8.21
N GLY A 60 -3.52 4.55 -7.05
CA GLY A 60 -2.93 5.47 -6.08
C GLY A 60 -1.73 4.82 -5.37
N THR A 61 -0.55 4.95 -5.95
CA THR A 61 0.71 4.59 -5.29
C THR A 61 1.45 5.87 -4.92
N PHE A 62 1.46 6.17 -3.62
CA PHE A 62 2.28 7.23 -3.06
C PHE A 62 3.32 6.57 -2.13
N ASP A 63 4.57 6.53 -2.56
CA ASP A 63 5.68 6.27 -1.65
C ASP A 63 5.88 7.53 -0.79
N ARG A 64 5.29 7.50 0.41
CA ARG A 64 5.51 8.52 1.43
C ARG A 64 6.92 8.33 2.00
N GLU A 65 7.91 8.92 1.35
CA GLU A 65 9.25 9.11 1.91
C GLU A 65 9.48 10.54 2.45
N GLN A 66 8.42 11.36 2.54
CA GLN A 66 8.54 12.65 3.22
C GLN A 66 8.63 12.42 4.73
N ALA A 67 9.73 12.88 5.33
CA ALA A 67 9.74 13.20 6.75
C ALA A 67 8.59 14.18 7.01
N ASP A 68 7.76 13.88 8.02
CA ASP A 68 6.68 14.78 8.44
C ASP A 68 7.24 16.19 8.61
N ASP A 69 6.75 17.15 7.81
CA ASP A 69 7.03 18.56 8.06
C ASP A 69 6.39 18.89 9.42
N GLU A 70 7.20 19.22 10.44
CA GLU A 70 6.76 19.45 11.82
C GLU A 70 5.62 20.48 11.90
N ARG A 71 5.52 21.36 10.90
CA ARG A 71 4.46 22.36 10.78
C ARG A 71 3.08 21.76 10.52
N TYR A 72 2.99 20.62 9.85
CA TYR A 72 1.72 20.02 9.45
C TYR A 72 1.20 18.96 10.42
N ARG A 73 1.97 18.58 11.46
CA ARG A 73 1.56 17.65 12.55
C ARG A 73 0.59 16.56 12.05
N PHE A 74 0.91 15.91 10.94
CA PHE A 74 0.10 14.80 10.48
C PHE A 74 0.17 13.72 11.57
N PRO A 75 -0.95 13.11 11.99
CA PRO A 75 -0.96 12.00 12.94
C PRO A 75 -0.47 10.71 12.28
N GLY A 76 0.65 10.78 11.56
CA GLY A 76 1.24 9.70 10.77
C GLY A 76 2.64 9.39 11.27
N GLY A 77 2.76 8.86 12.49
CA GLY A 77 4.06 8.44 13.00
C GLY A 77 4.72 7.39 12.11
N VAL A 78 6.05 7.43 12.02
CA VAL A 78 6.83 6.37 11.35
C VAL A 78 6.59 5.05 12.07
N PHE A 79 6.00 4.07 11.36
CA PHE A 79 5.79 2.74 11.91
C PHE A 79 7.13 2.01 12.02
N ASP A 80 7.67 1.95 13.24
CA ASP A 80 8.89 1.19 13.51
C ASP A 80 8.57 -0.30 13.59
N MET A 81 8.81 -1.00 12.48
CA MET A 81 8.59 -2.44 12.36
C MET A 81 9.39 -3.24 13.39
N ARG A 82 10.62 -2.82 13.74
CA ARG A 82 11.45 -3.54 14.72
C ARG A 82 10.86 -3.47 16.11
N ARG A 83 10.32 -2.30 16.49
CA ARG A 83 9.59 -2.13 17.75
C ARG A 83 8.30 -2.96 17.76
N ALA A 84 7.53 -2.92 16.67
CA ALA A 84 6.30 -3.71 16.56
C ALA A 84 6.55 -5.22 16.69
N VAL A 85 7.57 -5.74 16.02
CA VAL A 85 8.01 -7.15 16.09
C VAL A 85 8.44 -7.53 17.50
N SER A 86 9.26 -6.70 18.15
CA SER A 86 9.76 -6.99 19.49
C SER A 86 8.61 -7.08 20.50
N LEU A 87 7.69 -6.12 20.44
CA LEU A 87 6.50 -6.10 21.29
C LEU A 87 5.56 -7.29 20.99
N LEU A 88 5.38 -7.62 19.71
CA LEU A 88 4.54 -8.75 19.31
C LEU A 88 5.14 -10.08 19.77
N ASN A 89 6.47 -10.26 19.69
CA ASN A 89 7.13 -11.46 20.17
C ASN A 89 6.98 -11.63 21.69
N ILE A 90 7.13 -10.54 22.46
CA ILE A 90 6.90 -10.55 23.92
C ILE A 90 5.44 -10.93 24.22
N TYR A 91 4.48 -10.34 23.49
CA TYR A 91 3.07 -10.64 23.67
C TYR A 91 2.75 -12.12 23.38
N LEU A 92 3.29 -12.66 22.30
CA LEU A 92 3.12 -14.08 21.95
C LEU A 92 3.81 -15.00 22.95
N ALA A 93 4.98 -14.61 23.47
CA ALA A 93 5.69 -15.38 24.49
C ALA A 93 4.91 -15.46 25.82
N ASN A 94 4.22 -14.38 26.21
CA ASN A 94 3.37 -14.38 27.39
C ASN A 94 2.11 -15.25 27.23
N LEU A 95 1.58 -15.38 26.01
CA LEU A 95 0.38 -16.17 25.74
C LEU A 95 0.66 -17.66 25.51
N TYR A 96 1.76 -17.99 24.85
CA TYR A 96 2.02 -19.33 24.31
C TYR A 96 3.29 -19.99 24.87
N GLY A 97 4.03 -19.30 25.75
CA GLY A 97 5.26 -19.80 26.37
C GLY A 97 6.53 -19.20 25.77
N LYS A 98 7.69 -19.50 26.35
CA LYS A 98 8.97 -18.95 25.87
C LYS A 98 9.29 -19.46 24.46
N GLY A 99 9.45 -18.55 23.51
CA GLY A 99 9.82 -18.87 22.12
C GLY A 99 9.91 -17.62 21.25
N ASN A 100 10.67 -17.72 20.15
CA ASN A 100 10.73 -16.68 19.14
C ASN A 100 9.72 -16.97 18.03
N TYR A 101 8.52 -16.42 18.18
CA TYR A 101 7.38 -16.70 17.31
C TYR A 101 7.46 -15.99 15.96
N ILE A 102 8.30 -14.97 15.83
CA ILE A 102 8.54 -14.23 14.59
C ILE A 102 9.88 -14.70 14.01
N GLU A 103 9.84 -15.17 12.76
CA GLU A 103 10.99 -15.73 12.05
C GLU A 103 11.74 -14.65 11.28
N THR A 104 11.02 -13.80 10.55
CA THR A 104 11.60 -12.68 9.81
C THR A 104 10.54 -11.62 9.48
N THR A 105 10.98 -10.47 8.98
CA THR A 105 10.13 -9.41 8.46
C THR A 105 10.63 -8.93 7.11
N LEU A 106 9.70 -8.70 6.18
CA LEU A 106 9.98 -8.10 4.88
C LEU A 106 9.09 -6.86 4.72
N GLY A 107 9.67 -5.67 4.77
CA GLY A 107 8.89 -4.42 4.79
C GLY A 107 7.91 -4.40 5.97
N THR A 108 6.61 -4.33 5.68
CA THR A 108 5.50 -4.37 6.66
C THR A 108 4.91 -5.77 6.87
N GLU A 109 5.50 -6.80 6.27
CA GLU A 109 5.05 -8.18 6.40
C GLU A 109 5.79 -8.91 7.54
N ILE A 110 5.05 -9.68 8.33
CA ILE A 110 5.58 -10.47 9.45
C ILE A 110 5.48 -11.95 9.10
N PHE A 111 6.62 -12.64 9.10
CA PHE A 111 6.68 -14.08 8.89
C PHE A 111 6.81 -14.78 10.23
N PHE A 112 5.86 -15.65 10.54
CA PHE A 112 5.85 -16.40 11.78
C PHE A 112 6.61 -17.72 11.68
N ASN A 113 7.27 -18.10 12.76
CA ASN A 113 7.93 -19.38 12.89
C ASN A 113 6.89 -20.52 12.91
N ARG A 114 6.78 -21.21 11.77
CA ARG A 114 5.78 -22.26 11.57
C ARG A 114 5.98 -23.47 12.49
N ARG A 115 7.21 -23.73 12.96
CA ARG A 115 7.51 -24.86 13.86
C ARG A 115 6.92 -24.61 15.25
N LEU A 116 7.14 -23.41 15.79
CA LEU A 116 6.63 -23.03 17.11
C LEU A 116 5.11 -22.88 17.12
N ILE A 117 4.52 -22.31 16.06
CA ILE A 117 3.06 -22.19 15.97
C ILE A 117 2.39 -23.55 15.82
N ARG A 118 3.00 -24.49 15.09
CA ARG A 118 2.47 -25.85 14.95
C ARG A 118 2.52 -26.62 16.26
N ALA A 119 3.60 -26.48 17.03
CA ALA A 119 3.73 -27.05 18.37
C ALA A 119 2.69 -26.46 19.36
N ALA A 120 2.33 -25.18 19.20
CA ALA A 120 1.30 -24.53 20.00
C ALA A 120 -0.15 -24.92 19.62
N HIS A 121 -0.36 -25.74 18.59
CA HIS A 121 -1.66 -26.26 18.09
C HIS A 121 -2.79 -25.22 17.88
N ARG A 122 -2.47 -23.92 17.83
CA ARG A 122 -3.45 -22.81 17.86
C ARG A 122 -3.26 -21.79 16.74
N PHE A 123 -2.98 -22.27 15.53
CA PHE A 123 -2.78 -21.44 14.33
C PHE A 123 -3.89 -20.39 14.11
N ARG A 124 -5.16 -20.77 14.34
CA ARG A 124 -6.31 -19.87 14.16
C ARG A 124 -6.39 -18.71 15.17
N GLY A 125 -5.85 -18.88 16.38
CA GLY A 125 -5.90 -17.86 17.44
C GLY A 125 -4.79 -16.81 17.31
N VAL A 126 -3.62 -17.19 16.80
CA VAL A 126 -2.45 -16.31 16.69
C VAL A 126 -2.74 -15.12 15.78
N ALA A 127 -3.33 -15.36 14.60
CA ALA A 127 -3.66 -14.28 13.67
C ALA A 127 -4.67 -13.28 14.27
N ALA A 128 -5.69 -13.75 14.98
CA ALA A 128 -6.67 -12.89 15.65
C ALA A 128 -6.05 -12.09 16.81
N SER A 129 -5.17 -12.70 17.59
CA SER A 129 -4.43 -12.03 18.66
C SER A 129 -3.46 -10.97 18.11
N CYS A 130 -2.72 -11.28 17.04
CA CYS A 130 -1.85 -10.32 16.35
C CYS A 130 -2.66 -9.15 15.78
N ARG A 131 -3.80 -9.42 15.13
CA ARG A 131 -4.72 -8.41 14.60
C ARG A 131 -5.20 -7.47 15.70
N ARG A 132 -5.62 -8.01 16.85
CA ARG A 132 -6.08 -7.21 17.99
C ARG A 132 -4.96 -6.34 18.59
N PHE A 133 -3.72 -6.84 18.56
CA PHE A 133 -2.55 -6.12 19.07
C PHE A 133 -2.02 -5.06 18.10
N LEU A 134 -2.13 -5.24 16.78
CA LEU A 134 -1.61 -4.28 15.79
C LEU A 134 -2.61 -3.17 15.46
N VAL A 135 -3.92 -3.46 15.49
CA VAL A 135 -4.97 -2.48 15.16
C VAL A 135 -5.11 -1.40 16.26
N ARG A 136 -4.95 -1.75 17.54
CA ARG A 136 -5.19 -0.83 18.67
C ARG A 136 -4.12 0.24 18.90
N PRO A 137 -2.80 -0.05 18.82
CA PRO A 137 -1.74 0.93 19.06
C PRO A 137 -1.21 1.59 17.79
N PHE A 138 -1.33 0.94 16.62
CA PHE A 138 -0.62 1.35 15.40
C PHE A 138 -1.52 1.68 14.20
N GLY A 139 -2.84 1.50 14.30
CA GLY A 139 -3.77 1.84 13.23
C GLY A 139 -3.55 1.07 11.91
N CYS A 140 -2.87 -0.07 11.93
CA CYS A 140 -2.60 -0.86 10.73
C CYS A 140 -3.88 -1.53 10.20
N GLN A 141 -4.19 -1.31 8.91
CA GLN A 141 -5.32 -1.93 8.23
C GLN A 141 -4.86 -3.20 7.49
N ASP A 142 -5.55 -4.33 7.69
CA ASP A 142 -5.17 -5.63 7.14
C ASP A 142 -5.16 -5.65 5.60
N ARG A 143 -4.13 -6.25 5.01
CA ARG A 143 -4.16 -6.80 3.64
C ARG A 143 -3.83 -8.29 3.70
N HIS A 144 -4.82 -9.13 3.45
CA HIS A 144 -4.62 -10.56 3.28
C HIS A 144 -4.28 -10.85 1.82
N HIS A 145 -3.09 -11.38 1.55
CA HIS A 145 -2.83 -12.07 0.28
C HIS A 145 -3.20 -13.54 0.44
N GLY A 146 -4.23 -13.96 -0.28
CA GLY A 146 -4.47 -15.37 -0.55
C GLY A 146 -3.40 -15.87 -1.51
N ALA A 147 -2.73 -16.95 -1.13
CA ALA A 147 -1.88 -17.73 -2.02
C ALA A 147 -2.74 -18.48 -3.04
#